data_AF-A0A953JW03-F1
#
_entry.id   AF-A0A953JW03-F1
#
_cell.length_a   1.000
_cell.length_b   1.000
_cell.length_c   1.000
_cell.angle_alpha   90.00
_cell.angle_beta   90.00
_cell.angle_gamma   90.00
#
_symmetry.space_group_name_H-M   'P 1'
#
loop_
_entity.id
_entity.type
_entity.pdbx_description
1 polymer ?
#
loop_
_entity_poly.entity_id
_entity_poly.type
_entity_poly.pdbx_seq_one_letter_code
_entity_poly.pdbx_strand_id
1 'polypeptide(L)' 'MSTDGESILRAALQLSEADQIELATRLLAEVSPPGTLSLDDPALLDELDRRAHDGADTIPWRQLEAEG' A
#
# COMPACT_ATOMS: atom_id res chain seq x y z
N MET A 1 -4.90 17.15 -10.13
CA MET A 1 -4.41 16.79 -8.78
C MET A 1 -5.63 16.55 -7.92
N SER A 2 -5.82 15.33 -7.41
CA SER A 2 -6.98 15.00 -6.56
C SER A 2 -6.70 15.50 -5.15
N THR A 3 -7.20 16.69 -4.81
CA THR A 3 -7.09 17.33 -3.49
C THR A 3 -7.90 16.62 -2.39
N ASP A 4 -8.70 15.64 -2.76
CA ASP A 4 -9.66 15.00 -1.86
C ASP A 4 -9.01 13.92 -0.98
N GLY A 5 -8.05 13.16 -1.51
CA GLY A 5 -7.44 12.06 -0.76
C GLY A 5 -6.63 12.53 0.46
N GLU A 6 -5.81 13.57 0.28
CA GLU A 6 -4.96 14.08 1.37
C GLU A 6 -5.78 14.80 2.46
N SER A 7 -6.86 15.47 2.09
CA SER A 7 -7.76 16.11 3.05
C SER A 7 -8.56 15.09 3.87
N ILE A 8 -9.01 14.00 3.24
CA ILE A 8 -9.64 12.85 3.92
C ILE A 8 -8.66 12.19 4.89
N LEU A 9 -7.43 11.92 4.46
CA LEU A 9 -6.40 11.33 5.32
C LEU A 9 -6.11 12.24 6.52
N ARG A 10 -5.96 13.55 6.29
CA ARG A 10 -5.70 14.51 7.36
C ARG A 10 -6.85 14.56 8.37
N ALA A 11 -8.11 14.48 7.90
CA ALA A 11 -9.27 14.41 8.78
C ALA A 11 -9.29 13.12 9.61
N ALA A 12 -8.97 11.97 9.00
CA ALA A 12 -8.88 10.70 9.70
C ALA A 12 -7.84 10.72 10.84
N LEU A 13 -6.70 11.37 10.63
CA LEU A 13 -5.64 11.49 11.65
C LEU A 13 -5.99 12.41 12.83
N GLN A 14 -7.05 13.21 12.72
CA GLN A 14 -7.54 14.08 13.81
C GLN A 14 -8.64 13.42 14.65
N LEU A 15 -9.06 12.20 14.30
CA LEU A 15 -10.03 11.43 15.08
C LEU A 15 -9.44 10.96 16.42
N SER A 16 -10.31 10.57 17.35
CA SER A 16 -9.87 9.89 18.57
C SER A 16 -9.20 8.56 18.24
N GLU A 17 -8.33 8.05 19.12
CA GLU A 17 -7.65 6.76 18.89
C GLU A 17 -8.63 5.61 18.66
N ALA A 18 -9.74 5.57 19.40
CA ALA A 18 -10.78 4.57 19.24
C ALA A 18 -11.43 4.64 17.85
N ASP A 19 -11.77 5.85 17.38
CA ASP A 19 -12.38 6.05 16.06
C ASP A 19 -11.39 5.77 14.92
N GLN A 20 -10.10 6.05 15.12
CA GLN A 20 -9.05 5.70 14.16
C GLN A 20 -8.93 4.19 13.99
N ILE A 21 -8.95 3.44 15.10
CA ILE A 21 -8.87 1.97 15.08
C ILE A 21 -10.11 1.39 14.38
N GLU A 22 -11.30 1.91 14.69
CA GLU A 22 -12.54 1.48 14.02
C GLU A 22 -12.48 1.74 12.51
N LEU A 23 -12.07 2.95 12.11
CA LEU A 23 -11.94 3.33 10.71
C LEU A 23 -10.92 2.44 9.98
N ALA A 24 -9.73 2.22 10.56
CA ALA A 24 -8.70 1.37 9.98
C ALA A 24 -9.18 -0.08 9.82
N THR A 25 -9.92 -0.60 10.80
CA THR A 25 -10.47 -1.95 10.76
C THR A 25 -11.49 -2.11 9.62
N ARG A 26 -12.36 -1.11 9.44
CA ARG A 26 -13.34 -1.10 8.35
C ARG A 26 -12.67 -1.00 6.98
N LEU A 27 -11.67 -0.13 6.84
CA LEU A 27 -10.89 -0.02 5.60
C LEU A 27 -10.21 -1.35 5.26
N LEU A 28 -9.59 -2.01 6.23
CA LEU A 28 -8.96 -3.32 6.02
C LEU A 28 -9.97 -4.41 5.61
N ALA A 29 -11.22 -4.33 6.10
CA ALA A 29 -12.27 -5.27 5.71
C ALA A 29 -12.84 -5.01 4.32
N GLU A 30 -12.82 -3.75 3.85
CA GLU A 30 -13.32 -3.35 2.53
C GLU A 30 -12.27 -3.48 1.42
N VAL A 31 -10.98 -3.43 1.77
CA VAL A 31 -9.90 -3.73 0.83
C VAL A 31 -9.99 -5.20 0.46
N SER A 32 -10.44 -5.47 -0.76
CA SER A 32 -10.25 -6.79 -1.36
C SER A 32 -8.76 -7.11 -1.27
N PRO A 33 -8.36 -8.30 -0.78
CA PRO A 33 -6.96 -8.66 -0.78
C PRO A 33 -6.43 -8.42 -2.19
N PRO A 34 -5.24 -7.79 -2.34
CA PRO A 34 -4.65 -7.62 -3.66
C PRO A 34 -4.71 -8.98 -4.33
N GLY A 35 -5.41 -9.05 -5.47
CA GLY A 35 -5.75 -10.32 -6.12
C GLY A 35 -4.55 -11.22 -6.02
N THR A 36 -4.70 -12.32 -5.28
CA THR A 36 -3.58 -13.12 -4.80
C THR A 36 -2.63 -13.29 -5.96
N LEU A 37 -1.43 -12.70 -5.85
CA LEU A 37 -0.28 -13.21 -6.57
C LEU A 37 -0.13 -14.62 -6.04
N SER A 38 -0.86 -15.54 -6.65
CA SER A 38 -0.82 -16.93 -6.28
C SER A 38 0.59 -17.37 -6.62
N LEU A 39 1.28 -17.99 -5.67
CA LEU A 39 2.57 -18.62 -5.96
C LEU A 39 2.43 -19.70 -7.06
N ASP A 40 1.20 -20.18 -7.26
CA ASP A 40 0.81 -21.12 -8.31
C ASP A 40 0.29 -20.43 -9.58
N ASP A 41 0.30 -19.10 -9.66
CA ASP A 41 -0.04 -18.37 -10.90
C ASP A 41 1.12 -18.55 -11.90
N PRO A 42 0.88 -19.21 -13.05
CA PRO A 42 1.93 -19.39 -14.05
C PRO A 42 2.45 -18.06 -14.61
N ALA A 43 1.69 -16.96 -14.49
CA ALA A 43 2.09 -15.61 -14.91
C ALA A 43 2.80 -14.81 -13.80
N LEU A 44 2.97 -15.35 -12.59
CA LEU A 44 3.63 -14.65 -11.48
C LEU A 44 5.08 -14.27 -11.83
N LEU A 45 5.81 -15.18 -12.46
CA LEU A 45 7.21 -14.94 -12.83
C LEU A 45 7.32 -13.80 -13.85
N ASP A 46 6.43 -13.75 -14.83
CA ASP A 46 6.39 -12.69 -15.84
C ASP A 46 6.07 -11.32 -15.21
N GLU A 47 5.15 -11.28 -14.24
CA GLU A 47 4.81 -10.04 -13.52
C GLU A 47 5.94 -9.59 -12.58
N LEU A 48 6.63 -10.51 -11.91
CA LEU A 48 7.80 -10.20 -11.09
C LEU A 48 8.96 -9.67 -11.94
N ASP A 49 9.23 -10.30 -13.09
CA ASP A 49 10.23 -9.83 -14.04
C ASP A 49 9.85 -8.44 -14.59
N ARG A 50 8.59 -8.21 -14.94
CA ARG A 50 8.11 -6.90 -15.37
C ARG A 50 8.37 -5.84 -14.30
N ARG A 51 8.02 -6.11 -13.03
CA ARG A 51 8.23 -5.18 -11.91
C ARG A 51 9.70 -4.95 -11.58
N ALA A 52 10.55 -5.96 -11.72
CA ALA A 52 11.99 -5.81 -11.52
C ALA A 52 12.62 -4.86 -12.55
N HIS A 53 12.05 -4.77 -13.76
CA HIS A 53 12.49 -3.87 -14.82
C HIS A 53 11.76 -2.52 -14.82
N ASP A 54 10.60 -2.43 -14.18
CA ASP A 54 9.82 -1.21 -13.98
C ASP A 54 10.40 -0.43 -12.78
N GLY A 55 11.55 0.21 -12.99
CA GLY A 55 12.32 0.93 -11.96
C GLY A 55 11.61 2.16 -11.35
N ALA A 56 10.34 2.40 -11.69
CA ALA A 56 9.55 3.54 -11.23
C ALA A 56 9.24 3.49 -9.72
N ASP A 57 9.11 2.28 -9.13
CA ASP A 57 8.64 2.09 -7.75
C ASP A 57 9.67 1.39 -6.84
N THR A 58 10.94 1.32 -7.25
CA THR A 58 11.99 0.68 -6.42
C THR A 58 12.67 1.70 -5.50
N ILE A 59 12.61 1.47 -4.18
CA ILE A 59 13.39 2.24 -3.20
C ILE A 59 14.82 1.66 -3.17
N PRO A 60 15.86 2.45 -3.44
CA PRO A 60 17.24 2.00 -3.30
C PRO A 60 17.52 1.51 -1.88
N TRP A 61 18.16 0.34 -1.74
CA TRP A 61 18.47 -0.28 -0.44
C TRP A 61 19.15 0.68 0.55
N ARG A 62 20.04 1.55 0.06
CA ARG A 62 20.74 2.57 0.88
C ARG A 62 19.80 3.59 1.53
N GLN A 63 18.61 3.81 1.00
CA GLN A 63 17.62 4.70 1.60
C GLN A 63 16.90 4.04 2.79
N LEU A 64 16.78 2.71 2.80
CA LEU A 64 16.15 1.96 3.90
C LEU A 64 17.06 1.87 5.14
N GLU A 65 18.38 1.87 4.95
CA GLU A 65 19.37 1.84 6.04
C GLU A 65 19.43 3.18 6.83
N ALA A 66 18.91 4.27 6.25
CA ALA A 66 18.93 5.59 6.88
C ALA A 66 17.74 5.86 7.83
N GLU A 67 16.74 4.98 7.85
CA GLU A 67 15.50 5.11 8.64
C GLU A 67 15.43 4.16 9.86
N GLY A 68 16.51 3.41 10.15
CA GLY A 68 16.66 2.56 11.34
C GLY A 68 17.54 3.19 12.41
#